data_AF-A0A0C3LG00-F1
#
_entry.id   AF-A0A0C3LG00-F1
#
_cell.length_a   1.000
_cell.length_b   1.000
_cell.length_c   1.000
_cell.angle_alpha   90.00
_cell.angle_beta   90.00
_cell.angle_gamma   90.00
#
_symmetry.space_group_name_H-M   'P 1'
#
loop_
_entity.id
_entity.type
_entity.pdbx_description
1 polymer ?
#
loop_
_entity_poly.entity_id
_entity_poly.type
_entity_poly.pdbx_seq_one_letter_code
_entity_poly.pdbx_strand_id
1 'polypeptide(L)'
;MEHTESKNDDLLAQFLTPGSSRYPLWIALLHGAFAALLCVFLGLLWMTGGNFHIFVLIGIEVCLWASVQWFLYELQKAPLPASEQPNSINAINATENMESKKDQ
;
A
#
# COMPACT_ATOMS: atom_id res chain seq x y z
N MET A 1 36.27 -4.22 -15.06
CA MET A 1 35.63 -4.08 -13.74
C MET A 1 34.19 -3.63 -13.98
N GLU A 2 33.34 -4.54 -14.49
CA GLU A 2 32.15 -4.17 -15.29
C GLU A 2 30.85 -4.80 -14.77
N HIS A 3 30.78 -5.13 -13.48
CA HIS A 3 29.64 -5.85 -12.88
C HIS A 3 28.74 -4.97 -11.97
N THR A 4 28.94 -3.65 -11.93
CA THR A 4 28.17 -2.77 -11.05
C THR A 4 27.07 -1.97 -11.75
N GLU A 5 27.03 -1.88 -13.08
CA GLU A 5 26.05 -1.04 -13.80
C GLU A 5 24.69 -1.74 -13.91
N SER A 6 24.67 -2.95 -14.51
CA SER A 6 23.44 -3.75 -14.72
C SER A 6 22.63 -4.02 -13.44
N LYS A 7 23.26 -4.13 -12.26
CA LYS A 7 22.54 -4.37 -11.00
C LYS A 7 21.73 -3.14 -10.57
N ASN A 8 22.22 -1.92 -10.81
CA ASN A 8 21.48 -0.71 -10.44
C ASN A 8 20.30 -0.48 -11.37
N ASP A 9 20.47 -0.75 -12.68
CA ASP A 9 19.39 -0.62 -13.66
C ASP A 9 18.30 -1.66 -13.42
N ASP A 10 18.64 -2.88 -13.01
CA ASP A 10 17.67 -3.93 -12.66
C ASP A 10 16.93 -3.62 -11.34
N LEU A 11 17.63 -3.05 -10.34
CA LEU A 11 17.01 -2.59 -9.07
C LEU A 11 16.11 -1.36 -9.28
N LEU A 12 16.50 -0.44 -10.16
CA LEU A 12 15.68 0.70 -10.56
C LEU A 12 14.51 0.25 -11.44
N ALA A 13 14.71 -0.71 -12.36
CA ALA A 13 13.64 -1.30 -13.15
C ALA A 13 12.67 -2.10 -12.27
N GLN A 14 13.14 -2.75 -11.20
CA GLN A 14 12.32 -3.42 -10.20
C GLN A 14 11.59 -2.45 -9.28
N PHE A 15 12.12 -1.24 -9.08
CA PHE A 15 11.47 -0.11 -8.39
C PHE A 15 10.47 0.64 -9.29
N LEU A 16 10.75 0.71 -10.60
CA LEU A 16 9.93 1.35 -11.63
C LEU A 16 8.93 0.39 -12.26
N THR A 17 9.01 -0.92 -12.00
CA THR A 17 7.99 -1.88 -12.38
C THR A 17 6.69 -1.46 -11.69
N PRO A 18 5.70 -0.97 -12.45
CA PRO A 18 4.52 -0.34 -11.87
C PRO A 18 3.72 -1.39 -11.12
N GLY A 19 3.63 -1.25 -9.79
CA GLY A 19 2.77 -2.08 -8.93
C GLY A 19 3.38 -3.37 -8.37
N SER A 20 4.71 -3.55 -8.35
CA SER A 20 5.35 -4.77 -7.81
C SER A 20 5.39 -4.83 -6.27
N SER A 21 4.25 -5.24 -5.70
CA SER A 21 4.15 -6.27 -4.66
C SER A 21 4.87 -6.08 -3.31
N ARG A 22 4.48 -5.07 -2.54
CA ARG A 22 4.13 -5.26 -1.11
C ARG A 22 3.39 -4.03 -0.60
N TYR A 23 2.06 -4.13 -0.59
CA TYR A 23 1.20 -3.20 0.14
C TYR A 23 1.70 -2.85 1.57
N PRO A 24 2.30 -3.75 2.39
CA PRO A 24 2.73 -3.37 3.74
C PRO A 24 4.08 -2.62 3.83
N LEU A 25 4.98 -2.72 2.86
CA LEU A 25 6.34 -2.17 3.00
C LEU A 25 6.37 -0.65 2.75
N TRP A 26 5.64 -0.18 1.74
CA TRP A 26 5.54 1.25 1.42
C TRP A 26 4.87 2.05 2.55
N ILE A 27 3.83 1.47 3.16
CA ILE A 27 3.13 2.06 4.31
C ILE A 27 4.09 2.16 5.50
N ALA A 28 4.88 1.11 5.76
CA ALA A 28 5.89 1.11 6.82
C ALA A 28 7.01 2.14 6.58
N LEU A 29 7.45 2.31 5.33
CA LEU A 29 8.43 3.34 4.95
C LEU A 29 7.86 4.76 5.14
N LEU A 30 6.61 5.01 4.76
CA LEU A 30 5.97 6.31 4.99
C LEU A 30 5.85 6.64 6.47
N HIS A 31 5.38 5.69 7.29
CA HIS A 31 5.34 5.88 8.74
C HIS A 31 6.74 6.07 9.32
N GLY A 32 7.77 5.41 8.77
CA GLY A 32 9.17 5.62 9.15
C GLY A 32 9.67 7.03 8.83
N ALA A 33 9.35 7.56 7.64
CA ALA A 33 9.74 8.91 7.24
C ALA A 33 9.06 9.98 8.10
N PHE A 34 7.75 9.86 8.34
CA PHE A 34 7.00 10.74 9.24
C PHE A 34 7.51 10.63 10.70
N ALA A 35 7.78 9.42 11.19
CA ALA A 35 8.35 9.23 12.53
C ALA A 35 9.74 9.88 12.66
N ALA A 36 10.59 9.77 11.63
CA ALA A 36 11.88 10.45 11.59
C ALA A 36 11.71 11.98 11.61
N LEU A 37 10.76 12.52 10.83
CA LEU A 37 10.46 13.95 10.80
C LEU A 37 9.95 14.46 12.16
N LEU A 38 9.04 13.71 12.77
CA LEU A 38 8.54 13.99 14.12
C LEU A 38 9.68 13.99 15.15
N CYS A 39 10.59 13.01 15.06
CA CYS A 39 11.75 12.91 15.94
C CYS A 39 12.66 14.14 15.80
N VAL A 40 12.88 14.61 14.56
CA VAL A 40 13.60 15.86 14.27
C VAL A 40 12.86 17.05 14.90
N PHE A 41 11.54 17.17 14.72
CA PHE A 41 10.77 18.26 15.33
C PHE A 41 10.77 18.22 16.86
N LEU A 42 10.75 17.05 17.49
CA LEU A 42 10.92 16.92 18.95
C LEU A 42 12.32 17.37 19.40
N GLY A 43 13.36 17.00 18.65
CA GLY A 43 14.73 17.47 18.91
C GLY A 43 14.84 18.99 18.80
N LEU A 44 14.28 19.57 17.74
CA LEU A 44 14.22 21.02 17.56
C LEU A 44 13.34 21.71 18.61
N LEU A 45 12.23 21.10 19.04
CA LEU A 45 11.38 21.64 20.11
C LEU A 45 12.18 21.80 21.40
N TRP A 46 13.02 20.81 21.72
CA TRP A 46 13.87 20.84 22.90
C TRP A 46 15.02 21.86 22.78
N MET A 47 15.72 21.90 21.64
CA MET A 47 16.80 22.88 21.41
C MET A 47 16.32 24.32 21.29
N THR A 48 15.14 24.56 20.71
CA THR A 48 14.63 25.91 20.40
C THR A 48 13.81 26.51 21.54
N GLY A 49 13.55 25.74 22.61
CA GLY A 49 12.90 26.26 23.83
C GLY A 49 11.41 26.60 23.66
N GLY A 50 10.68 25.90 22.78
CA GLY A 50 9.22 26.04 22.69
C GLY A 50 8.70 27.23 21.87
N ASN A 51 9.31 27.50 20.71
CA ASN A 51 8.78 28.50 19.77
C ASN A 51 7.47 28.03 19.11
N PHE A 52 6.46 28.92 19.03
CA PHE A 52 5.16 28.65 18.38
C PHE A 52 5.30 28.08 16.96
N HIS A 53 6.35 28.48 16.25
CA HIS A 53 6.70 27.95 14.93
C HIS A 53 6.82 26.42 14.90
N ILE A 54 7.40 25.81 15.94
CA ILE A 54 7.56 24.34 16.03
C ILE A 54 6.20 23.65 16.22
N PHE A 55 5.27 24.27 16.95
CA PHE A 55 3.90 23.73 17.09
C PHE A 55 3.17 23.70 15.76
N VAL A 56 3.34 24.72 14.92
CA VAL A 56 2.76 24.74 13.57
C VAL A 56 3.36 23.64 12.70
N LEU A 57 4.67 23.42 12.78
CA LEU A 57 5.35 22.34 12.05
C LEU A 57 4.84 20.95 12.46
N ILE A 58 4.64 20.69 13.76
CA ILE A 58 4.03 19.45 14.25
C ILE A 58 2.57 19.32 13.77
N GLY A 59 1.80 20.40 13.78
CA GLY A 59 0.42 20.38 13.28
C GLY A 59 0.33 20.03 11.79
N ILE A 60 1.18 20.64 10.96
CA ILE A 60 1.23 20.35 9.53
C ILE A 60 1.67 18.91 9.27
N GLU A 61 2.65 18.40 10.04
CA GLU A 61 3.08 17.00 9.99
C GLU A 61 1.92 16.02 10.25
N VAL A 62 1.13 16.25 11.30
CA VAL A 62 -0.05 15.42 11.62
C VAL A 62 -1.12 15.54 10.52
N CYS A 63 -1.31 16.73 9.96
CA CYS A 63 -2.25 16.96 8.87
C CYS A 63 -1.83 16.21 7.59
N LEU A 64 -0.53 16.19 7.31
CA LEU A 64 0.07 15.45 6.19
C LEU A 64 -0.06 13.94 6.39
N TRP A 65 0.19 13.44 7.61
CA TRP A 65 -0.03 12.03 7.98
C TRP A 65 -1.49 11.61 7.80
N ALA A 66 -2.44 12.44 8.21
CA ALA A 66 -3.87 12.19 8.03
C ALA A 66 -4.27 12.15 6.55
N SER A 67 -3.73 13.05 5.72
CA SER A 67 -3.97 13.07 4.27
C SER A 67 -3.50 11.78 3.59
N VAL A 68 -2.33 11.27 3.99
CA VAL A 68 -1.81 9.98 3.52
C VAL A 68 -2.71 8.83 3.95
N GLN A 69 -3.12 8.76 5.21
CA GLN A 69 -3.99 7.69 5.70
C GLN A 69 -5.33 7.65 4.95
N TRP A 70 -5.90 8.82 4.68
CA TRP A 70 -7.11 8.94 3.87
C TRP A 70 -6.87 8.47 2.43
N PHE A 71 -5.77 8.87 1.80
CA PHE A 71 -5.41 8.43 0.46
C PHE A 71 -5.21 6.90 0.35
N LEU A 72 -4.58 6.27 1.36
CA LEU A 72 -4.41 4.82 1.42
C LEU A 72 -5.74 4.06 1.56
N TYR A 73 -6.66 4.62 2.35
CA TYR A 73 -8.00 4.07 2.52
C TYR A 73 -8.83 4.20 1.24
N GLU A 74 -8.72 5.33 0.55
CA GLU A 74 -9.42 5.56 -0.71
C GLU A 74 -8.86 4.69 -1.85
N LEU A 75 -7.54 4.45 -1.89
CA LEU A 75 -6.94 3.51 -2.83
C LEU A 75 -7.42 2.07 -2.64
N GLN A 76 -7.64 1.63 -1.40
CA GLN A 76 -8.21 0.31 -1.12
C GLN A 76 -9.69 0.22 -1.50
N LYS A 77 -10.38 1.35 -1.53
CA LYS A 77 -11.77 1.46 -1.95
C LYS A 77 -11.98 1.52 -3.45
N ALA A 78 -10.96 1.89 -4.23
CA ALA A 78 -11.03 1.82 -5.68
C ALA A 78 -11.15 0.35 -6.10
N PRO A 79 -12.33 -0.13 -6.54
CA PRO A 79 -12.53 -1.53 -6.91
C PRO A 79 -11.51 -2.00 -7.94
N LEU A 80 -10.69 -2.98 -7.56
CA LEU A 80 -10.36 -4.04 -8.49
C LEU A 80 -11.71 -4.58 -9.01
N PRO A 81 -11.94 -4.68 -10.33
CA PRO A 81 -13.13 -5.34 -10.84
C PRO A 81 -13.20 -6.69 -10.13
N ALA A 82 -14.32 -6.87 -9.41
CA ALA A 82 -14.63 -8.08 -8.68
C ALA A 82 -14.15 -9.25 -9.53
N SER A 83 -13.21 -10.01 -8.98
CA SER A 83 -12.85 -11.32 -9.46
C SER A 83 -14.15 -12.01 -9.81
N GLU A 84 -14.38 -12.13 -11.11
CA GLU A 84 -15.38 -12.95 -11.74
C GLU A 84 -15.10 -14.36 -11.22
N GLN A 85 -15.75 -14.72 -10.10
CA GLN A 85 -15.82 -16.10 -9.62
C GLN A 85 -16.77 -16.78 -10.59
N PRO A 86 -16.28 -17.57 -11.57
CA PRO A 86 -17.18 -18.33 -12.39
C PRO A 86 -17.70 -19.42 -11.46
N ASN A 87 -18.99 -19.32 -11.15
CA ASN A 87 -19.81 -20.40 -10.66
C ASN A 87 -19.90 -21.53 -11.72
N SER A 88 -18.77 -22.06 -12.17
CA SER A 88 -18.69 -23.20 -13.07
C SER A 88 -18.81 -24.52 -12.30
N ILE A 89 -18.56 -24.52 -10.99
CA ILE A 89 -18.69 -25.69 -10.13
C ILE A 89 -20.16 -26.06 -9.86
N ASN A 90 -21.11 -25.10 -9.84
CA ASN A 90 -22.54 -25.45 -9.74
C ASN A 90 -23.25 -25.75 -11.08
N ALA A 91 -22.59 -25.54 -12.22
CA ALA A 91 -23.16 -25.92 -13.51
C ALA A 91 -22.86 -27.40 -13.84
N ILE A 92 -21.68 -27.88 -13.47
CA ILE A 92 -21.26 -29.27 -13.66
C ILE A 92 -22.04 -30.25 -12.74
N ASN A 93 -22.27 -29.89 -11.47
CA ASN A 93 -23.03 -30.73 -10.54
C ASN A 93 -24.56 -30.70 -10.82
N ALA A 94 -25.07 -29.64 -11.45
CA ALA A 94 -26.47 -29.58 -11.92
C ALA A 94 -26.69 -30.42 -13.19
N THR A 95 -25.69 -30.52 -14.07
CA THR A 95 -25.79 -31.31 -15.30
C THR A 95 -25.71 -32.82 -15.02
N GLU A 96 -24.90 -33.25 -14.05
CA GLU A 96 -24.78 -34.66 -13.64
C GLU A 96 -26.05 -35.20 -12.97
N ASN A 97 -26.76 -34.38 -12.18
CA ASN A 97 -27.99 -34.77 -11.48
C ASN A 97 -29.21 -34.92 -12.41
N MET A 98 -29.18 -34.31 -13.61
CA MET A 98 -30.31 -34.41 -14.55
C MET A 98 -30.22 -35.63 -15.49
N GLU A 99 -29.08 -36.32 -15.57
CA GLU A 99 -28.91 -37.51 -16.41
C GLU A 99 -29.26 -38.83 -15.66
N SER A 100 -29.09 -38.86 -14.32
CA SER A 100 -29.32 -40.05 -13.49
C SER A 100 -30.80 -40.33 -13.14
N LYS A 101 -31.76 -39.62 -13.75
CA LYS A 101 -33.21 -39.79 -13.49
C LYS A 101 -34.05 -40.22 -14.70
N LYS A 102 -33.43 -40.67 -15.81
CA LYS A 102 -34.18 -41.10 -17.01
C LYS A 102 -34.27 -42.62 -17.23
N ASP A 103 -33.69 -43.43 -16.34
CA ASP A 103 -33.74 -44.91 -16.40
C ASP A 103 -34.52 -45.53 -15.22
N GLN A 104 -35.64 -44.89 -14.82
CA GLN A 104 -36.66 -45.55 -14.01
C GLN A 104 -38.06 -45.28 -14.54
#